data_AF-A0A414PER1-F1
#
_entry.id   AF-A0A414PER1-F1
#
_cell.length_a   1.000
_cell.length_b   1.000
_cell.length_c   1.000
_cell.angle_alpha   90.00
_cell.angle_beta   90.00
_cell.angle_gamma   90.00
#
_symmetry.space_group_name_H-M   'P 1'
#
loop_
_entity.id
_entity.type
_entity.pdbx_description
1 polymer ?
#
loop_
_entity_poly.entity_id
_entity_poly.type
_entity_poly.pdbx_seq_one_letter_code
_entity_poly.pdbx_strand_id
1 'polypeptide(L)'
;MMVMKTILKQIKNEWNSNLFLFVELLLVFVVLWYIVDWTLVTARVYHAPMGFDTEHCYNITVSKLGEDSPLYNPELTADDDMDDLLRLTDRLRHCPGVEAVAISQNCFPYNEGSNSIDLGIDSVAVNVRLLWVEADFFRVFRYAFTEEAEFAKVEAAFRNDEPVVSSNLTEGHPELGGSASLPGREVLLLNYGKDVRRR
;
A
#
# COMPACT_ATOMS: atom_id res chain seq x y z
N MET A 1 -53.19 -29.03 4.17
CA MET A 1 -53.51 -28.87 2.72
C MET A 1 -54.73 -27.96 2.47
N MET A 2 -55.79 -28.02 3.29
CA MET A 2 -56.99 -27.17 3.15
C MET A 2 -56.72 -25.67 3.41
N VAL A 3 -55.87 -25.36 4.38
CA VAL A 3 -55.43 -23.99 4.75
C VAL A 3 -54.67 -23.29 3.62
N MET A 4 -53.84 -24.02 2.87
CA MET A 4 -53.07 -23.47 1.75
C MET A 4 -53.97 -23.02 0.60
N LYS A 5 -55.05 -23.77 0.33
CA LYS A 5 -56.02 -23.45 -0.72
C LYS A 5 -56.85 -22.21 -0.40
N THR A 6 -57.19 -21.98 0.87
CA THR A 6 -57.91 -20.77 1.31
C THR A 6 -57.04 -19.53 1.27
N ILE A 7 -55.76 -19.63 1.66
CA ILE A 7 -54.79 -18.51 1.59
C ILE A 7 -54.58 -18.07 0.13
N LEU A 8 -54.35 -19.01 -0.79
CA LEU A 8 -54.18 -18.69 -2.22
C LEU A 8 -55.42 -18.02 -2.83
N LYS A 9 -56.62 -18.39 -2.36
CA LYS A 9 -57.88 -17.81 -2.83
C LYS A 9 -58.06 -16.37 -2.33
N GLN A 10 -57.67 -16.08 -1.08
CA GLN A 10 -57.64 -14.72 -0.54
C GLN A 10 -56.62 -13.84 -1.24
N ILE A 11 -55.40 -14.34 -1.47
CA ILE A 11 -54.34 -13.62 -2.19
C ILE A 11 -54.84 -13.21 -3.59
N LYS A 12 -55.52 -14.12 -4.29
CA LYS A 12 -56.07 -13.86 -5.64
C LYS A 12 -57.26 -12.90 -5.63
N ASN A 13 -58.03 -12.82 -4.55
CA ASN A 13 -59.19 -11.94 -4.44
C ASN A 13 -58.79 -10.48 -4.15
N GLU A 14 -57.72 -10.28 -3.37
CA GLU A 14 -57.16 -8.97 -3.01
C GLU A 14 -55.90 -8.65 -3.82
N TRP A 15 -55.74 -9.24 -5.01
CA TRP A 15 -54.43 -9.29 -5.69
C TRP A 15 -53.87 -7.91 -6.04
N ASN A 16 -54.71 -6.92 -6.36
CA ASN A 16 -54.24 -5.55 -6.63
C ASN A 16 -53.73 -4.84 -5.35
N SER A 17 -54.40 -5.04 -4.21
CA SER A 17 -53.99 -4.42 -2.94
C SER A 17 -52.76 -5.14 -2.36
N ASN A 18 -52.74 -6.47 -2.42
CA ASN A 18 -51.58 -7.28 -2.04
C ASN A 18 -50.37 -7.06 -2.96
N LEU A 19 -50.58 -6.78 -4.26
CA LEU A 19 -49.50 -6.48 -5.20
C LEU A 19 -48.83 -5.16 -4.85
N PHE A 20 -49.60 -4.12 -4.50
CA PHE A 20 -49.05 -2.84 -4.06
C PHE A 20 -48.17 -3.02 -2.82
N LEU A 21 -48.68 -3.75 -1.82
CA LEU A 21 -47.97 -4.07 -0.59
C LEU A 21 -46.70 -4.91 -0.86
N PHE A 22 -46.79 -5.86 -1.80
CA PHE A 22 -45.64 -6.66 -2.23
C PHE A 22 -44.57 -5.82 -2.94
N VAL A 23 -44.97 -4.89 -3.80
CA VAL A 23 -44.04 -4.00 -4.52
C VAL A 23 -43.32 -3.08 -3.53
N GLU A 24 -44.03 -2.52 -2.55
CA GLU A 24 -43.43 -1.71 -1.50
C GLU A 24 -42.41 -2.53 -0.69
N LEU A 25 -42.79 -3.73 -0.25
CA LEU A 25 -41.89 -4.61 0.50
C LEU A 25 -40.69 -5.05 -0.36
N LEU A 26 -40.89 -5.31 -1.65
CA LEU A 26 -39.82 -5.65 -2.59
C LEU A 26 -38.84 -4.48 -2.76
N LEU A 27 -39.34 -3.26 -2.87
CA LEU A 27 -38.50 -2.06 -2.96
C LEU A 27 -37.68 -1.89 -1.69
N VAL A 28 -38.31 -1.98 -0.51
CA VAL A 28 -37.62 -1.92 0.78
C VAL A 28 -36.58 -3.03 0.89
N PHE A 29 -36.92 -4.25 0.46
CA PHE A 29 -36.00 -5.39 0.45
C PHE A 29 -34.79 -5.15 -0.47
N VAL A 30 -34.99 -4.65 -1.69
CA VAL A 30 -33.89 -4.36 -2.64
C VAL A 30 -32.96 -3.29 -2.08
N VAL A 31 -33.52 -2.21 -1.50
CA VAL A 31 -32.72 -1.14 -0.88
C VAL A 31 -31.95 -1.66 0.32
N LEU A 32 -32.59 -2.43 1.21
CA LEU A 32 -31.93 -2.98 2.40
C LEU A 32 -30.87 -4.01 2.01
N TRP A 33 -31.14 -4.86 1.02
CA TRP A 33 -30.17 -5.80 0.47
C TRP A 33 -28.94 -5.07 -0.09
N TYR A 34 -29.15 -4.00 -0.86
CA TYR A 34 -28.05 -3.19 -1.38
C TYR A 34 -27.17 -2.61 -0.25
N ILE A 35 -27.78 -2.10 0.83
CA ILE A 35 -27.03 -1.59 1.98
C ILE A 35 -26.26 -2.71 2.68
N VAL A 36 -26.89 -3.87 2.91
CA VAL A 36 -26.25 -5.02 3.56
C VAL A 36 -25.09 -5.55 2.70
N ASP A 37 -25.29 -5.68 1.40
CA ASP A 37 -24.24 -6.13 0.47
C ASP A 37 -23.06 -5.15 0.46
N TRP A 38 -23.35 -3.85 0.27
CA TRP A 38 -22.33 -2.82 0.27
C TRP A 38 -21.54 -2.76 1.59
N THR A 39 -22.23 -2.83 2.74
CA THR A 39 -21.57 -2.83 4.06
C THR A 39 -20.75 -4.10 4.27
N LEU A 40 -21.22 -5.26 3.84
CA LEU A 40 -20.54 -6.55 4.01
C LEU A 40 -19.30 -6.64 3.12
N VAL A 41 -19.39 -6.19 1.86
CA VAL A 41 -18.25 -6.09 0.95
C VAL A 41 -17.22 -5.11 1.52
N THR A 42 -17.65 -3.92 1.95
CA THR A 42 -16.76 -2.90 2.53
C THR A 42 -16.06 -3.44 3.79
N ALA A 43 -16.79 -4.09 4.68
CA ALA A 43 -16.22 -4.70 5.88
C ALA A 43 -15.22 -5.82 5.53
N ARG A 44 -15.54 -6.67 4.55
CA ARG A 44 -14.60 -7.71 4.10
C ARG A 44 -13.32 -7.13 3.50
N VAL A 45 -13.43 -6.08 2.69
CA VAL A 45 -12.25 -5.39 2.11
C VAL A 45 -11.45 -4.71 3.21
N TYR A 46 -12.10 -4.07 4.18
CA TYR A 46 -11.44 -3.39 5.30
C TYR A 46 -10.68 -4.35 6.22
N HIS A 47 -11.22 -5.56 6.42
CA HIS A 47 -10.58 -6.61 7.23
C HIS A 47 -9.71 -7.58 6.42
N ALA A 48 -9.55 -7.37 5.10
CA ALA A 48 -8.66 -8.18 4.31
C ALA A 48 -7.21 -7.94 4.76
N PRO A 49 -6.38 -9.00 4.86
CA PRO A 49 -4.97 -8.83 5.20
C PRO A 49 -4.29 -8.03 4.07
N MET A 50 -3.85 -6.82 4.38
CA MET A 50 -3.25 -5.88 3.43
C MET A 50 -1.79 -6.23 3.08
N GLY A 51 -1.22 -7.26 3.71
CA GLY A 51 0.16 -7.71 3.50
C GLY A 51 1.23 -6.90 4.25
N PHE A 52 0.81 -5.94 5.08
CA PHE A 52 1.63 -5.17 6.00
C PHE A 52 0.85 -4.88 7.28
N ASP A 53 1.56 -4.62 8.37
CA ASP A 53 1.02 -4.29 9.69
C ASP A 53 1.52 -2.90 10.10
N THR A 54 0.59 -2.03 10.51
CA THR A 54 0.91 -0.69 11.03
C THR A 54 0.65 -0.56 12.52
N GLU A 55 0.28 -1.65 13.20
CA GLU A 55 0.06 -1.66 14.64
C GLU A 55 1.36 -1.30 15.37
N HIS A 56 1.27 -0.36 16.32
CA HIS A 56 2.42 0.18 17.06
C HIS A 56 3.55 0.81 16.21
N CYS A 57 3.26 1.23 14.98
CA CYS A 57 4.18 2.02 14.17
C CYS A 57 4.06 3.52 14.48
N TYR A 58 5.19 4.19 14.69
CA TYR A 58 5.24 5.63 14.97
C TYR A 58 5.99 6.36 13.86
N ASN A 59 5.38 7.42 13.33
CA ASN A 59 6.02 8.28 12.34
C ASN A 59 6.71 9.46 13.06
N ILE A 60 8.00 9.65 12.78
CA ILE A 60 8.80 10.76 13.31
C ILE A 60 9.21 11.63 12.13
N THR A 61 8.65 12.82 12.04
CA THR A 61 9.04 13.82 11.04
C THR A 61 10.07 14.75 11.65
N VAL A 62 11.26 14.79 11.04
CA VAL A 62 12.33 15.72 11.41
C VAL A 62 12.39 16.84 10.37
N SER A 63 12.46 18.08 10.83
CA SER A 63 12.54 19.27 9.98
C SER A 63 13.73 20.12 10.41
N LYS A 64 14.31 20.85 9.45
CA LYS A 64 15.34 21.85 9.76
C LYS A 64 14.76 22.98 10.61
N LEU A 65 15.60 23.49 11.50
CA LEU A 65 15.26 24.63 12.32
C LEU A 65 15.26 25.91 11.46
N GLY A 66 14.31 26.81 11.72
CA GLY A 66 14.24 28.08 11.01
C GLY A 66 15.26 29.10 11.53
N GLU A 67 15.56 30.11 10.70
CA GLU A 67 16.54 31.17 11.02
C GLU A 67 16.21 31.95 12.31
N ASP A 68 14.94 31.96 12.71
CA ASP A 68 14.45 32.62 13.93
C ASP A 68 14.85 31.92 15.23
N SER A 69 15.40 30.70 15.13
CA SER A 69 15.76 29.92 16.30
C SER A 69 17.19 30.20 16.77
N PRO A 70 17.44 30.34 18.09
CA PRO A 70 18.79 30.58 18.63
C PRO A 70 19.76 29.40 18.40
N LEU A 71 19.25 28.22 18.02
CA LEU A 71 20.04 27.02 17.72
C LEU A 71 20.22 26.81 16.21
N TYR A 72 19.75 27.73 15.36
CA TYR A 72 19.95 27.66 13.93
C TYR A 72 21.42 27.88 13.59
N ASN A 73 22.01 26.96 12.82
CA ASN A 73 23.36 27.10 12.32
C ASN A 73 23.35 27.13 10.78
N PRO A 74 23.65 28.28 10.15
CA PRO A 74 23.67 28.39 8.69
C PRO A 74 24.86 27.68 8.03
N GLU A 75 25.87 27.26 8.81
CA GLU A 75 27.04 26.53 8.29
C GLU A 75 26.78 25.03 8.12
N LEU A 76 25.65 24.50 8.62
CA LEU A 76 25.29 23.09 8.48
C LEU A 76 25.01 22.73 7.01
N THR A 77 25.68 21.69 6.54
CA THR A 77 25.49 21.16 5.19
C THR A 77 24.42 20.08 5.17
N ALA A 78 23.92 19.75 3.97
CA ALA A 78 22.97 18.65 3.80
C ALA A 78 23.55 17.29 4.24
N ASP A 79 24.87 17.12 4.15
CA ASP A 79 25.57 15.92 4.62
C ASP A 79 25.57 15.84 6.15
N ASP A 80 25.78 16.97 6.84
CA ASP A 80 25.70 17.03 8.30
C ASP A 80 24.28 16.69 8.81
N ASP A 81 23.23 17.17 8.12
CA ASP A 81 21.85 16.84 8.46
C ASP A 81 21.56 15.33 8.31
N MET A 82 22.13 14.71 7.26
CA MET A 82 21.99 13.28 7.02
C MET A 82 22.71 12.48 8.12
N ASP A 83 23.92 12.89 8.49
CA ASP A 83 24.68 12.27 9.58
C ASP A 83 23.92 12.34 10.90
N ASP A 84 23.30 13.48 11.21
CA ASP A 84 22.50 13.64 12.43
C ASP A 84 21.21 12.80 12.40
N LEU A 85 20.58 12.66 11.23
CA LEU A 85 19.43 11.77 11.04
C LEU A 85 19.82 10.30 11.23
N LEU A 86 20.98 9.88 10.70
CA LEU A 86 21.51 8.53 10.91
C LEU A 86 21.84 8.29 12.39
N ARG A 87 22.46 9.25 13.09
CA ARG A 87 22.73 9.16 14.54
C ARG A 87 21.44 9.07 15.36
N LEU A 88 20.42 9.85 15.02
CA LEU A 88 19.11 9.78 15.66
C LEU A 88 18.50 8.39 15.50
N THR A 89 18.53 7.87 14.27
CA THR A 89 18.02 6.54 13.91
C THR A 89 18.76 5.44 14.67
N ASP A 90 20.10 5.51 14.71
CA ASP A 90 20.92 4.55 15.45
C ASP A 90 20.61 4.55 16.95
N ARG A 91 20.42 5.73 17.54
CA ARG A 91 20.00 5.84 18.95
C ARG A 91 18.63 5.22 19.20
N LEU A 92 17.66 5.43 18.29
CA LEU A 92 16.34 4.84 18.39
C LEU A 92 16.40 3.31 18.29
N ARG A 93 17.26 2.76 17.43
CA ARG A 93 17.48 1.30 17.31
C ARG A 93 17.97 0.67 18.61
N HIS A 94 18.79 1.39 19.37
CA HIS A 94 19.32 0.90 20.65
C HIS A 94 18.40 1.16 21.86
N CYS A 95 17.24 1.80 21.66
CA CYS A 95 16.30 2.05 22.75
C CYS A 95 15.58 0.75 23.16
N PRO A 96 15.52 0.42 24.46
CA PRO A 96 14.79 -0.75 24.93
C PRO A 96 13.29 -0.58 24.65
N GLY A 97 12.71 -1.52 23.91
CA GLY A 97 11.30 -1.51 23.52
C GLY A 97 11.03 -1.12 22.06
N VAL A 98 12.06 -0.74 21.30
CA VAL A 98 11.96 -0.52 19.85
C VAL A 98 12.30 -1.83 19.14
N GLU A 99 11.39 -2.31 18.27
CA GLU A 99 11.56 -3.55 17.50
C GLU A 99 12.42 -3.32 16.24
N ALA A 100 12.11 -2.28 15.47
CA ALA A 100 12.82 -1.92 14.25
C ALA A 100 12.68 -0.40 14.01
N VAL A 101 13.64 0.16 13.27
CA VAL A 101 13.61 1.56 12.83
C VAL A 101 14.09 1.62 11.40
N ALA A 102 13.36 2.34 10.56
CA ALA A 102 13.68 2.53 9.16
C ALA A 102 13.54 3.99 8.76
N ILE A 103 14.45 4.44 7.90
CA ILE A 103 14.35 5.74 7.26
C ILE A 103 13.58 5.58 5.95
N SER A 104 12.69 6.54 5.66
CA SER A 104 11.93 6.59 4.43
C SER A 104 11.77 8.03 3.97
N GLN A 105 11.70 8.26 2.66
CA GLN A 105 11.44 9.58 2.10
C GLN A 105 10.02 9.64 1.54
N ASN A 106 9.11 10.31 2.25
CA ASN A 106 7.70 10.46 1.86
C ASN A 106 7.02 9.10 1.54
N CYS A 107 7.39 8.04 2.26
CA CYS A 107 6.97 6.68 1.95
C CYS A 107 6.60 5.95 3.23
N PHE A 108 5.31 5.75 3.47
CA PHE A 108 4.79 4.88 4.54
C PHE A 108 3.39 4.39 4.13
N PRO A 109 2.87 3.28 4.69
CA PRO A 109 1.53 2.81 4.36
C PRO A 109 0.47 3.88 4.62
N TYR A 110 -0.51 3.98 3.71
CA TYR A 110 -1.55 5.03 3.70
C TYR A 110 -1.03 6.46 3.52
N ASN A 111 0.23 6.65 3.12
CA ASN A 111 0.68 7.98 2.70
C ASN A 111 0.01 8.37 1.36
N GLU A 112 -0.57 9.57 1.34
CA GLU A 112 -1.12 10.23 0.15
C GLU A 112 -0.04 10.74 -0.81
N GLY A 113 1.24 10.60 -0.44
CA GLY A 113 2.39 10.99 -1.26
C GLY A 113 2.45 10.26 -2.61
N SER A 114 2.65 11.02 -3.68
CA SER A 114 2.71 10.55 -5.07
C SER A 114 4.15 10.53 -5.58
N ASN A 115 4.95 9.59 -5.09
CA ASN A 115 6.25 9.28 -5.70
C ASN A 115 6.02 8.25 -6.81
N SER A 116 6.03 8.69 -8.07
CA SER A 116 5.94 7.79 -9.23
C SER A 116 7.11 8.02 -10.18
N ILE A 117 7.47 6.96 -10.91
CA ILE A 117 8.51 6.97 -11.92
C ILE A 117 8.12 6.05 -13.07
N ASP A 118 8.63 6.35 -14.26
CA ASP A 118 8.46 5.47 -15.41
C ASP A 118 9.65 4.51 -15.46
N LEU A 119 9.36 3.23 -15.50
CA LEU A 119 10.33 2.16 -15.49
C LEU A 119 10.34 1.51 -16.87
N GLY A 120 11.43 1.74 -17.61
CA GLY A 120 11.65 1.17 -18.93
C GLY A 120 12.19 -0.24 -18.84
N ILE A 121 11.38 -1.22 -19.26
CA ILE A 121 11.77 -2.62 -19.38
C ILE A 121 11.72 -2.98 -20.87
N ASP A 122 12.88 -3.27 -21.45
CA ASP A 122 13.04 -3.53 -22.88
C ASP A 122 12.50 -2.38 -23.75
N SER A 123 11.31 -2.56 -24.34
CA SER A 123 10.61 -1.58 -25.19
C SER A 123 9.35 -1.00 -24.55
N VAL A 124 9.05 -1.35 -23.29
CA VAL A 124 7.82 -0.98 -22.59
C VAL A 124 8.16 -0.03 -21.46
N ALA A 125 7.40 1.06 -21.35
CA ALA A 125 7.46 1.96 -20.21
C ALA A 125 6.29 1.64 -19.27
N VAL A 126 6.61 1.31 -18.02
CA VAL A 126 5.63 0.98 -16.97
C VAL A 126 5.67 2.07 -15.92
N ASN A 127 4.52 2.70 -15.63
CA ASN A 127 4.45 3.67 -14.54
C ASN A 127 4.38 2.92 -13.20
N VAL A 128 5.33 3.20 -12.30
CA VAL A 128 5.44 2.53 -11.01
C VAL A 128 5.50 3.53 -9.87
N ARG A 129 5.07 3.10 -8.68
CA ARG A 129 5.28 3.87 -7.45
C ARG A 129 6.69 3.62 -6.92
N LEU A 130 7.46 4.68 -6.72
CA LEU A 130 8.83 4.59 -6.22
C LEU A 130 8.85 4.78 -4.70
N LEU A 131 9.46 3.83 -4.00
CA LEU A 131 9.64 3.87 -2.55
C LEU A 131 11.12 4.03 -2.22
N TRP A 132 11.51 5.19 -1.69
CA TRP A 132 12.84 5.45 -1.15
C TRP A 132 12.86 5.09 0.32
N VAL A 133 13.32 3.89 0.62
CA VAL A 133 13.23 3.28 1.95
C VAL A 133 14.51 2.51 2.27
N GLU A 134 14.77 2.29 3.55
CA GLU A 134 15.80 1.35 4.02
C GLU A 134 15.26 -0.09 4.04
N ALA A 135 16.13 -1.10 4.03
CA ALA A 135 15.70 -2.51 4.09
C ALA A 135 14.88 -2.84 5.36
N ASP A 136 15.19 -2.22 6.49
CA ASP A 136 14.42 -2.38 7.74
C ASP A 136 12.98 -1.86 7.62
N PHE A 137 12.64 -1.09 6.58
CA PHE A 137 11.27 -0.62 6.34
C PHE A 137 10.28 -1.78 6.23
N PHE A 138 10.71 -2.87 5.57
CA PHE A 138 9.89 -4.06 5.44
C PHE A 138 9.68 -4.79 6.77
N ARG A 139 10.64 -4.67 7.71
CA ARG A 139 10.51 -5.20 9.08
C ARG A 139 9.59 -4.33 9.92
N VAL A 140 9.75 -3.01 9.87
CA VAL A 140 8.89 -2.05 10.60
C VAL A 140 7.42 -2.28 10.30
N PHE A 141 7.08 -2.45 9.02
CA PHE A 141 5.70 -2.68 8.58
C PHE A 141 5.34 -4.16 8.41
N ARG A 142 6.19 -5.08 8.89
CA ARG A 142 5.97 -6.53 8.86
C ARG A 142 5.44 -7.04 7.53
N TYR A 143 6.07 -6.62 6.43
CA TYR A 143 5.69 -7.08 5.11
C TYR A 143 5.80 -8.60 5.04
N ALA A 144 4.75 -9.25 4.53
CA ALA A 144 4.70 -10.70 4.41
C ALA A 144 5.68 -11.16 3.33
N PHE A 145 6.79 -11.78 3.75
CA PHE A 145 7.65 -12.58 2.88
C PHE A 145 7.25 -14.05 3.00
N THR A 146 7.34 -14.79 1.90
CA THR A 146 6.99 -16.22 1.88
C THR A 146 8.02 -17.03 2.65
N GLU A 147 9.29 -16.62 2.58
CA GLU A 147 10.42 -17.23 3.29
C GLU A 147 11.39 -16.17 3.84
N GLU A 148 12.02 -16.44 5.00
CA GLU A 148 13.06 -15.56 5.57
C GLU A 148 14.25 -15.38 4.62
N ALA A 149 14.52 -16.38 3.78
CA ALA A 149 15.51 -16.32 2.70
C ALA A 149 15.17 -15.28 1.62
N GLU A 150 13.90 -14.95 1.40
CA GLU A 150 13.50 -13.90 0.46
C GLU A 150 13.87 -12.51 1.01
N PHE A 151 13.66 -12.30 2.30
CA PHE A 151 14.05 -11.03 2.93
C PHE A 151 15.57 -10.85 2.94
N ALA A 152 16.35 -11.91 3.14
CA ALA A 152 17.81 -11.84 3.02
C ALA A 152 18.28 -11.43 1.61
N LYS A 153 17.55 -11.81 0.55
CA LYS A 153 17.81 -11.34 -0.82
C LYS A 153 17.49 -9.87 -0.99
N VAL A 154 16.39 -9.39 -0.39
CA VAL A 154 16.05 -7.96 -0.38
C VAL A 154 17.14 -7.17 0.31
N GLU A 155 17.56 -7.56 1.52
CA GLU A 155 18.68 -6.89 2.20
C GLU A 155 19.97 -6.89 1.37
N ALA A 156 20.27 -7.99 0.67
CA ALA A 156 21.43 -8.07 -0.21
C ALA A 156 21.30 -7.12 -1.42
N ALA A 157 20.11 -7.02 -2.01
CA ALA A 157 19.84 -6.08 -3.09
C ALA A 157 20.07 -4.63 -2.64
N PHE A 158 19.56 -4.25 -1.46
CA PHE A 158 19.82 -2.92 -0.90
C PHE A 158 21.31 -2.65 -0.66
N ARG A 159 22.09 -3.65 -0.23
CA ARG A 159 23.56 -3.51 -0.06
C ARG A 159 24.31 -3.36 -1.39
N ASN A 160 23.74 -3.87 -2.49
CA ASN A 160 24.34 -3.80 -3.83
C ASN A 160 23.81 -2.62 -4.65
N ASP A 161 23.02 -1.72 -4.07
CA ASP A 161 22.29 -0.65 -4.78
C ASP A 161 21.37 -1.18 -5.91
N GLU A 162 20.84 -2.40 -5.75
CA GLU A 162 19.93 -3.03 -6.70
C GLU A 162 18.46 -2.68 -6.36
N PRO A 163 17.63 -2.33 -7.36
CA PRO A 163 16.22 -2.05 -7.13
C PRO A 163 15.43 -3.31 -6.83
N VAL A 164 14.52 -3.22 -5.85
CA VAL A 164 13.58 -4.30 -5.50
C VAL A 164 12.21 -3.95 -6.05
N VAL A 165 11.59 -4.90 -6.75
CA VAL A 165 10.32 -4.69 -7.45
C VAL A 165 9.26 -5.67 -6.96
N SER A 166 8.02 -5.21 -6.85
CA SER A 166 6.89 -6.03 -6.47
C SER A 166 6.49 -7.02 -7.56
N SER A 167 5.93 -8.15 -7.14
CA SER A 167 5.54 -9.24 -8.05
C SER A 167 4.41 -8.87 -9.02
N ASN A 168 3.59 -7.87 -8.69
CA ASN A 168 2.47 -7.41 -9.51
C ASN A 168 2.86 -6.42 -10.62
N LEU A 169 4.14 -6.11 -10.79
CA LEU A 169 4.61 -5.15 -11.79
C LEU A 169 4.10 -5.47 -13.21
N THR A 170 4.00 -6.75 -13.56
CA THR A 170 3.64 -7.18 -14.91
C THR A 170 2.15 -7.49 -15.09
N GLU A 171 1.31 -7.34 -14.07
CA GLU A 171 -0.14 -7.64 -14.17
C GLU A 171 -0.84 -6.78 -15.23
N GLY A 172 -0.38 -5.54 -15.44
CA GLY A 172 -0.87 -4.63 -16.49
C GLY A 172 -0.14 -4.75 -17.85
N HIS A 173 0.91 -5.57 -17.93
CA HIS A 173 1.84 -5.64 -19.05
C HIS A 173 2.18 -7.10 -19.39
N PRO A 174 1.24 -7.87 -19.97
CA PRO A 174 1.45 -9.29 -20.28
C PRO A 174 2.63 -9.52 -21.24
N GLU A 175 3.00 -8.53 -22.05
CA GLU A 175 4.17 -8.54 -22.94
C GLU A 175 5.52 -8.67 -22.20
N LEU A 176 5.58 -8.31 -20.92
CA LEU A 176 6.78 -8.43 -20.08
C LEU A 176 6.93 -9.82 -19.43
N GLY A 177 5.94 -10.70 -19.61
CA GLY A 177 5.90 -12.02 -18.99
C GLY A 177 5.51 -11.99 -17.51
N GLY A 178 5.68 -13.13 -16.83
CA GLY A 178 5.40 -13.23 -15.39
C GLY A 178 6.49 -12.59 -14.53
N SER A 179 6.22 -12.38 -13.25
CA SER A 179 7.21 -11.87 -12.29
C SER A 179 8.54 -12.66 -12.27
N ALA A 180 8.50 -13.96 -12.58
CA ALA A 180 9.66 -14.84 -12.67
C ALA A 180 10.63 -14.51 -13.83
N SER A 181 10.22 -13.73 -14.85
CA SER A 181 11.08 -13.33 -15.96
C SER A 181 11.78 -11.99 -15.77
N LEU A 182 11.51 -11.28 -14.67
CA LEU A 182 12.10 -9.98 -14.35
C LEU A 182 13.52 -10.03 -13.77
N PRO A 183 13.90 -11.01 -12.92
CA PRO A 183 15.23 -11.02 -12.31
C PRO A 183 16.35 -11.05 -13.37
N GLY A 184 17.34 -10.17 -13.21
CA GLY A 184 18.50 -10.07 -14.11
C GLY A 184 18.24 -9.27 -15.40
N ARG A 185 17.06 -8.69 -15.59
CA ARG A 185 16.81 -7.73 -16.67
C ARG A 185 17.34 -6.36 -16.30
N GLU A 186 17.89 -5.67 -17.29
CA GLU A 186 18.21 -4.26 -17.13
C GLU A 186 16.94 -3.43 -17.10
N VAL A 187 16.91 -2.50 -16.16
CA VAL A 187 15.78 -1.61 -15.93
C VAL A 187 16.28 -0.18 -16.03
N LEU A 188 15.58 0.63 -16.82
CA LEU A 188 15.88 2.06 -16.96
C LEU A 188 14.88 2.86 -16.13
N LEU A 189 15.39 3.68 -15.23
CA LEU A 189 14.60 4.70 -14.53
C LEU A 189 14.39 5.88 -15.49
N LEU A 190 13.31 5.84 -16.26
CA LEU A 190 12.92 6.89 -17.19
C LEU A 190 12.43 8.09 -16.39
N ASN A 191 12.76 9.29 -16.87
CA ASN A 191 12.41 10.56 -16.21
C ASN A 191 13.05 10.78 -14.81
N TYR A 192 13.93 9.89 -14.34
CA TYR A 192 14.80 10.18 -13.20
C TYR A 192 15.86 11.17 -13.64
N GLY A 193 15.82 12.39 -13.09
CA GLY A 193 16.81 13.46 -13.25
C GLY A 193 17.63 13.38 -14.55
N LYS A 194 17.09 13.93 -15.65
CA LYS A 194 17.71 14.02 -16.99
C LYS A 194 19.20 13.60 -17.03
N ASP A 195 19.46 12.47 -17.69
CA ASP A 195 20.78 12.02 -18.16
C ASP A 195 21.91 11.94 -17.11
N VAL A 196 21.91 10.91 -16.28
CA VAL A 196 23.17 10.41 -15.70
C VAL A 196 23.36 8.95 -16.11
N ARG A 197 23.98 8.74 -17.27
CA ARG A 197 24.62 7.46 -17.61
C ARG A 197 25.70 7.19 -16.56
N ARG A 198 25.42 6.37 -15.55
CA ARG A 198 26.47 5.72 -14.76
C ARG A 198 26.97 4.51 -15.55
N ARG A 199 28.29 4.45 -15.68
CA ARG A 199 29.04 3.45 -16.44
C ARG A 199 29.58 2.40 -15.50
#